data_AF-A0A9D8K5B8-F1
#
_entry.id   AF-A0A9D8K5B8-F1
#
_cell.length_a   1.000
_cell.length_b   1.000
_cell.length_c   1.000
_cell.angle_alpha   90.00
_cell.angle_beta   90.00
_cell.angle_gamma   90.00
#
_symmetry.space_group_name_H-M   'P 1'
#
loop_
_entity.id
_entity.type
_entity.pdbx_description
1 polymer ?
#
loop_
_entity_poly.entity_id
_entity_poly.type
_entity_poly.pdbx_seq_one_letter_code
_entity_poly.pdbx_strand_id
1 'polypeptide(L)'
;ATGALSTSFINIIAGTSQTADIEKKLIKGVHGPREMCLVLVDNHRSEIADSDYRELLYCIGCGQCLLVCPAYSVYGSEFSANSQLGGKGVVYAALNGEEADGGELDICLSCRHCQKNCPLAIDTSAMVNRLRLERHRRLREPHLAGAYDFVRAHIDWIGNALAVEATWLLAKLRGLGEDRG
;
A
#
# COMPACT_ATOMS: atom_id res chain seq x y z
N ALA A 1 5.38 11.31 -3.32
CA ALA A 1 4.80 12.64 -3.29
C ALA A 1 5.04 13.23 -4.65
N THR A 2 3.99 13.53 -5.39
CA THR A 2 3.96 14.07 -6.74
C THR A 2 4.50 15.51 -6.85
N GLY A 3 5.43 15.93 -5.98
CA GLY A 3 5.93 17.32 -5.98
C GLY A 3 4.87 18.38 -5.65
N ALA A 4 3.64 17.97 -5.27
CA ALA A 4 2.62 18.88 -4.80
C ALA A 4 2.97 19.37 -3.41
N LEU A 5 2.96 20.70 -3.20
CA LEU A 5 2.93 21.31 -1.88
C LEU A 5 1.68 20.79 -1.16
N SER A 6 1.84 19.79 -0.29
CA SER A 6 0.76 19.38 0.61
C SER A 6 0.64 20.46 1.67
N THR A 7 -0.47 21.19 1.66
CA THR A 7 -0.83 22.10 2.73
C THR A 7 -1.07 21.28 4.00
N SER A 8 -0.03 21.15 4.83
CA SER A 8 -0.22 20.72 6.21
C SER A 8 -0.84 21.89 6.97
N PHE A 9 -2.12 21.79 7.28
CA PHE A 9 -2.79 22.72 8.18
C PHE A 9 -2.71 22.18 9.60
N ILE A 10 -2.37 23.06 10.53
CA ILE A 10 -2.51 22.78 11.97
C ILE A 10 -3.86 23.35 12.36
N ASN A 11 -4.83 22.49 12.68
CA ASN A 11 -6.10 22.92 13.25
C ASN A 11 -5.97 23.01 14.76
N ILE A 12 -5.96 24.24 15.28
CA ILE A 12 -6.00 24.50 16.72
C ILE A 12 -7.45 24.77 17.10
N ILE A 13 -8.08 23.80 17.76
CA ILE A 13 -9.46 23.93 18.26
C ILE A 13 -9.39 24.19 19.77
N ALA A 14 -9.69 25.41 20.18
CA ALA A 14 -9.58 25.85 21.57
C ALA A 14 -10.83 25.57 22.44
N GLY A 15 -11.85 24.92 21.87
CA GLY A 15 -13.12 24.63 22.54
C GLY A 15 -14.29 25.44 22.00
N THR A 16 -15.32 25.62 22.83
CA THR A 16 -16.47 26.48 22.52
C THR A 16 -16.04 27.93 22.40
N SER A 17 -16.75 28.71 21.57
CA SER A 17 -16.43 30.12 21.35
C SER A 17 -16.46 30.93 22.64
N GLN A 18 -15.45 31.79 22.81
CA GLN A 18 -15.33 32.69 23.94
C GLN A 18 -14.83 34.05 23.45
N THR A 19 -15.36 35.13 24.03
CA THR A 19 -14.85 36.49 23.85
C THR A 19 -14.59 37.11 25.21
N ALA A 20 -13.70 38.09 25.26
CA ALA A 20 -13.44 38.88 26.46
C ALA A 20 -13.84 40.33 26.17
N ASP A 21 -14.63 40.93 27.07
CA ASP A 21 -14.92 42.36 27.01
C ASP A 21 -13.72 43.19 27.50
N ILE A 22 -13.76 44.52 27.37
CA ILE A 22 -12.71 45.47 27.80
C ILE A 22 -12.33 45.28 29.29
N GLU A 23 -13.30 44.85 30.11
CA GLU A 23 -13.11 44.51 31.52
C GLU A 23 -12.47 43.12 31.74
N LYS A 24 -12.04 42.43 30.68
CA LYS A 24 -11.49 41.06 30.67
C LYS A 24 -12.46 39.99 31.18
N LYS A 25 -13.76 40.27 31.15
CA LYS A 25 -14.79 39.29 31.50
C LYS A 25 -15.00 38.34 30.34
N LEU A 26 -14.71 37.06 30.57
CA LEU A 26 -14.90 35.99 29.60
C LEU A 26 -16.39 35.64 29.46
N ILE A 27 -16.91 35.78 28.25
CA ILE A 27 -18.27 35.39 27.87
C ILE A 27 -18.16 34.22 26.89
N LYS A 28 -18.73 33.07 27.25
CA LYS A 28 -18.73 31.86 26.42
C LYS A 28 -20.05 31.74 25.64
N GLY A 29 -20.00 31.13 24.45
CA GLY A 29 -21.19 30.84 23.65
C GLY A 29 -21.78 32.03 22.90
N VAL A 30 -20.97 33.05 22.59
CA VAL A 30 -21.41 34.25 21.85
C VAL A 30 -21.73 33.93 20.38
N HIS A 31 -20.87 33.14 19.74
CA HIS A 31 -21.05 32.67 18.35
C HIS A 31 -20.68 31.19 18.23
N GLY A 32 -21.42 30.37 17.49
CA GLY A 32 -21.07 28.96 17.25
C GLY A 32 -21.62 27.98 18.30
N PRO A 33 -21.09 26.74 18.35
CA PRO A 33 -21.71 25.62 19.08
C PRO A 33 -21.60 25.79 20.61
N ARG A 34 -22.66 25.38 21.32
CA ARG A 34 -22.75 25.41 22.80
C ARG A 34 -21.86 24.36 23.46
N GLU A 35 -21.59 23.27 22.76
CA GLU A 35 -20.82 22.13 23.25
C GLU A 35 -19.85 21.67 22.17
N MET A 36 -18.72 21.09 22.58
CA MET A 36 -17.73 20.48 21.70
C MET A 36 -17.57 19.02 22.10
N CYS A 37 -17.76 18.11 21.16
CA CYS A 37 -17.43 16.70 21.33
C CYS A 37 -16.16 16.40 20.53
N LEU A 38 -15.15 15.85 21.20
CA LEU A 38 -13.94 15.33 20.57
C LEU A 38 -14.08 13.82 20.42
N VAL A 39 -14.23 13.35 19.18
CA VAL A 39 -14.20 11.92 18.86
C VAL A 39 -12.78 11.56 18.44
N LEU A 40 -12.09 10.79 19.29
CA LEU A 40 -10.79 10.22 18.95
C LEU A 40 -11.00 8.84 18.34
N VAL A 41 -10.59 8.68 17.08
CA VAL A 41 -10.65 7.41 16.36
C VAL A 41 -9.23 6.87 16.25
N ASP A 42 -8.97 5.72 16.87
CA ASP A 42 -7.64 5.10 16.85
C ASP A 42 -7.32 4.48 15.49
N ASN A 43 -8.28 3.81 14.85
CA ASN A 43 -8.14 3.18 13.53
C ASN A 43 -6.90 2.26 13.45
N HIS A 44 -6.78 1.32 14.40
CA HIS A 44 -5.69 0.35 14.55
C HIS A 44 -4.31 0.94 14.86
N ARG A 45 -4.17 2.25 15.11
CA ARG A 45 -2.88 2.88 15.39
C ARG A 45 -2.26 2.38 16.69
N SER A 46 -3.05 2.10 17.71
CA SER A 46 -2.54 1.56 18.98
C SER A 46 -1.94 0.16 18.78
N GLU A 47 -2.61 -0.70 18.02
CA GLU A 47 -2.11 -2.05 17.68
C GLU A 47 -0.82 -2.00 16.86
N ILE A 48 -0.76 -1.10 15.86
CA ILE A 48 0.46 -0.88 15.06
C ILE A 48 1.59 -0.38 15.96
N ALA A 49 1.31 0.52 16.90
CA ALA A 49 2.31 1.08 17.82
C ALA A 49 2.94 0.01 18.73
N ASP A 50 2.17 -1.01 19.13
CA ASP A 50 2.63 -2.12 19.96
C ASP A 50 3.24 -3.28 19.16
N SER A 51 3.28 -3.17 17.83
CA SER A 51 3.80 -4.20 16.93
C SER A 51 5.21 -3.88 16.41
N ASP A 52 5.81 -4.84 15.70
CA ASP A 52 7.06 -4.64 14.94
C ASP A 52 6.92 -3.64 13.77
N TYR A 53 5.74 -3.06 13.57
CA TYR A 53 5.42 -2.05 12.55
C TYR A 53 5.33 -0.63 13.11
N ARG A 54 5.67 -0.38 14.38
CA ARG A 54 5.59 0.95 15.03
C ARG A 54 6.23 2.08 14.21
N GLU A 55 7.36 1.81 13.56
CA GLU A 55 8.07 2.79 12.74
C GLU A 55 7.22 3.37 11.60
N LEU A 56 6.20 2.63 11.14
CA LEU A 56 5.25 3.10 10.13
C LEU A 56 4.54 4.39 10.56
N LEU A 57 4.26 4.53 11.85
CA LEU A 57 3.54 5.68 12.43
C LEU A 57 4.40 6.93 12.54
N TYR A 58 5.72 6.82 12.33
CA TYR A 58 6.60 7.98 12.31
C TYR A 58 6.45 8.80 11.02
N CYS A 59 5.82 8.24 9.99
CA CYS A 59 5.75 8.88 8.68
C CYS A 59 5.09 10.26 8.73
N ILE A 60 5.85 11.29 8.34
CA ILE A 60 5.37 12.68 8.21
C ILE A 60 4.72 12.99 6.84
N GLY A 61 4.42 11.97 6.03
CA GLY A 61 3.74 12.18 4.74
C GLY A 61 4.56 12.88 3.65
N CYS A 62 5.88 13.04 3.81
CA CYS A 62 6.73 13.74 2.82
C CYS A 62 6.75 13.08 1.43
N GLY A 63 6.46 11.77 1.36
CA GLY A 63 6.36 10.99 0.13
C GLY A 63 7.64 10.86 -0.71
N GLN A 64 8.81 11.17 -0.15
CA GLN A 64 10.11 10.93 -0.79
C GLN A 64 10.28 9.46 -1.20
N CYS A 65 9.77 8.53 -0.38
CA CYS A 65 9.78 7.10 -0.66
C CYS A 65 9.11 6.72 -1.99
N LEU A 66 8.09 7.48 -2.43
CA LEU A 66 7.41 7.23 -3.71
C LEU A 66 8.24 7.73 -4.90
N LEU A 67 8.90 8.88 -4.75
CA LEU A 67 9.69 9.50 -5.82
C LEU A 67 10.91 8.67 -6.19
N VAL A 68 11.55 8.06 -5.20
CA VAL A 68 12.75 7.22 -5.40
C VAL A 68 12.44 5.76 -5.66
N CYS A 69 11.16 5.36 -5.68
CA CYS A 69 10.79 3.96 -5.81
C CYS A 69 10.69 3.55 -7.31
N PRO A 70 11.56 2.65 -7.79
CA PRO A 70 11.53 2.20 -9.19
C PRO A 70 10.25 1.41 -9.53
N ALA A 71 9.70 0.67 -8.55
CA ALA A 71 8.44 -0.04 -8.75
C ALA A 71 7.28 0.96 -8.90
N TYR A 72 7.21 1.95 -8.02
CA TYR A 72 6.15 2.96 -8.09
C TYR A 72 6.23 3.82 -9.36
N SER A 73 7.43 4.10 -9.90
CA SER A 73 7.56 4.83 -11.17
C SER A 73 7.03 4.07 -12.38
N VAL A 74 6.98 2.73 -12.32
CA VAL A 74 6.49 1.88 -13.42
C VAL A 74 5.01 1.55 -13.23
N TYR A 75 4.64 1.05 -12.05
CA TYR A 75 3.28 0.57 -11.75
C TYR A 75 2.32 1.68 -11.32
N GLY A 76 2.84 2.82 -10.86
CA GLY A 76 2.02 3.97 -10.44
C GLY A 76 0.97 3.58 -9.39
N SER A 77 -0.30 3.84 -9.70
CA SER A 77 -1.44 3.56 -8.83
C SER A 77 -1.69 2.07 -8.58
N GLU A 78 -1.19 1.16 -9.41
CA GLU A 78 -1.29 -0.28 -9.14
C GLU A 78 -0.50 -0.67 -7.89
N PHE A 79 0.56 0.09 -7.55
CA PHE A 79 1.26 -0.06 -6.29
C PHE A 79 0.62 0.81 -5.20
N SER A 80 -0.68 0.65 -4.96
CA SER A 80 -1.43 1.34 -3.90
C SER A 80 -2.57 0.48 -3.37
N ALA A 81 -2.98 0.72 -2.12
CA ALA A 81 -4.12 0.04 -1.49
C ALA A 81 -4.94 1.06 -0.70
N ASN A 82 -6.28 1.05 -0.85
CA ASN A 82 -7.21 1.97 -0.16
C ASN A 82 -6.81 3.45 -0.16
N SER A 83 -6.50 3.97 -1.35
CA SER A 83 -6.01 5.36 -1.52
C SER A 83 -4.67 5.66 -0.84
N GLN A 84 -3.97 4.64 -0.34
CA GLN A 84 -2.64 4.76 0.24
C GLN A 84 -1.58 4.32 -0.79
N LEU A 85 -0.70 5.24 -1.16
CA LEU A 85 0.23 5.06 -2.26
C LEU A 85 1.55 4.39 -1.84
N GLY A 86 2.07 3.54 -2.75
CA GLY A 86 3.36 2.85 -2.68
C GLY A 86 3.49 1.88 -1.52
N GLY A 87 4.69 1.33 -1.35
CA GLY A 87 4.94 0.31 -0.32
C GLY A 87 4.55 0.71 1.10
N LYS A 88 4.71 1.98 1.48
CA LYS A 88 4.27 2.47 2.81
C LYS A 88 2.75 2.43 2.93
N GLY A 89 2.07 2.83 1.86
CA GLY A 89 0.62 2.84 1.82
C GLY A 89 0.04 1.44 1.88
N VAL A 90 0.60 0.53 1.08
CA VAL A 90 0.22 -0.88 1.07
C VAL A 90 0.42 -1.53 2.45
N VAL A 91 1.56 -1.28 3.12
CA VAL A 91 1.78 -1.77 4.50
C VAL A 91 0.73 -1.21 5.47
N TYR A 92 0.41 0.08 5.39
CA TYR A 92 -0.57 0.72 6.27
C TYR A 92 -1.99 0.18 6.06
N ALA A 93 -2.41 0.02 4.80
CA ALA A 93 -3.71 -0.57 4.46
C ALA A 93 -3.82 -2.01 5.00
N ALA A 94 -2.79 -2.83 4.79
CA ALA A 94 -2.76 -4.21 5.27
C ALA A 94 -2.85 -4.34 6.80
N LEU A 95 -2.31 -3.37 7.55
CA LEU A 95 -2.37 -3.36 9.01
C LEU A 95 -3.67 -2.77 9.58
N ASN A 96 -4.37 -1.94 8.81
CA ASN A 96 -5.66 -1.38 9.24
C ASN A 96 -6.85 -2.33 9.01
N GLY A 97 -6.59 -3.60 8.66
CA GLY A 97 -7.65 -4.58 8.41
C GLY A 97 -8.43 -4.33 7.13
N GLU A 98 -7.96 -3.45 6.26
CA GLU A 98 -8.54 -3.25 4.94
C GLU A 98 -7.92 -4.29 3.99
N GLU A 99 -8.76 -5.01 3.23
CA GLU A 99 -8.33 -6.10 2.35
C GLU A 99 -7.35 -5.59 1.27
N ALA A 100 -6.05 -5.67 1.56
CA ALA A 100 -5.04 -5.75 0.52
C ALA A 100 -5.06 -7.20 0.02
N ASP A 101 -5.42 -7.41 -1.25
CA ASP A 101 -5.33 -8.71 -1.96
C ASP A 101 -3.88 -9.26 -1.92
N GLY A 102 -2.93 -8.42 -1.52
CA GLY A 102 -1.55 -8.79 -1.24
C GLY A 102 -0.73 -8.84 -2.51
N GLY A 103 -1.35 -8.87 -3.70
CA GLY A 103 -0.67 -8.65 -4.97
C GLY A 103 0.12 -7.34 -4.99
N GLU A 104 -0.36 -6.30 -4.31
CA GLU A 104 0.34 -5.02 -4.20
C GLU A 104 1.62 -5.12 -3.38
N LEU A 105 1.66 -6.02 -2.37
CA LEU A 105 2.90 -6.30 -1.64
C LEU A 105 3.94 -6.89 -2.60
N ASP A 106 3.53 -7.70 -3.58
CA ASP A 106 4.42 -8.39 -4.51
C ASP A 106 5.07 -7.47 -5.55
N ILE A 107 4.52 -6.28 -5.76
CA ILE A 107 5.13 -5.23 -6.60
C ILE A 107 6.45 -4.70 -6.00
N CYS A 108 6.65 -4.80 -4.68
CA CYS A 108 7.85 -4.28 -4.04
C CYS A 108 9.13 -5.04 -4.42
N LEU A 109 10.09 -4.36 -5.06
CA LEU A 109 11.39 -4.96 -5.43
C LEU A 109 12.37 -5.17 -4.25
N SER A 110 12.00 -4.80 -3.02
CA SER A 110 12.86 -4.89 -1.83
C SER A 110 14.23 -4.18 -1.94
N CYS A 111 14.34 -3.15 -2.79
CA CYS A 111 15.60 -2.44 -3.07
C CYS A 111 16.05 -1.43 -1.98
N ARG A 112 15.22 -1.21 -0.94
CA ARG A 112 15.47 -0.29 0.19
C ARG A 112 15.81 1.17 -0.15
N HIS A 113 15.51 1.64 -1.37
CA HIS A 113 15.69 3.06 -1.71
C HIS A 113 14.81 3.98 -0.85
N CYS A 114 13.62 3.51 -0.48
CA CYS A 114 12.71 4.22 0.42
C CYS A 114 13.32 4.50 1.79
N GLN A 115 14.05 3.54 2.39
CA GLN A 115 14.71 3.69 3.68
C GLN A 115 15.87 4.69 3.60
N LYS A 116 16.76 4.52 2.61
CA LYS A 116 17.94 5.38 2.42
C LYS A 116 17.62 6.85 2.24
N ASN A 117 16.46 7.15 1.63
CA ASN A 117 16.01 8.51 1.36
C ASN A 117 14.96 9.00 2.36
N CYS A 118 14.57 8.19 3.35
CA CYS A 118 13.59 8.61 4.34
C CYS A 118 14.28 9.54 5.36
N PRO A 119 13.76 10.76 5.62
CA PRO A 119 14.32 11.65 6.64
C PRO A 119 14.20 11.08 8.07
N LEU A 120 13.33 10.08 8.25
CA LEU A 120 13.11 9.39 9.53
C LEU A 120 13.65 7.96 9.53
N ALA A 121 14.41 7.57 8.51
CA ALA A 121 15.02 6.24 8.36
C ALA A 121 14.05 5.04 8.44
N ILE A 122 12.76 5.24 8.15
CA ILE A 122 11.72 4.19 8.22
C ILE A 122 12.02 3.07 7.21
N ASP A 123 12.12 1.82 7.67
CA ASP A 123 12.37 0.66 6.79
C ASP A 123 11.06 0.07 6.24
N THR A 124 10.47 0.77 5.27
CA THR A 124 9.26 0.28 4.57
C THR A 124 9.48 -1.07 3.89
N SER A 125 10.68 -1.32 3.35
CA SER A 125 10.96 -2.56 2.64
C SER A 125 11.00 -3.77 3.57
N ALA A 126 11.54 -3.62 4.77
CA ALA A 126 11.51 -4.67 5.78
C ALA A 126 10.08 -5.00 6.20
N MET A 127 9.24 -3.97 6.40
CA MET A 127 7.82 -4.16 6.74
C MET A 127 7.05 -4.88 5.63
N VAL A 128 7.26 -4.52 4.35
CA VAL A 128 6.65 -5.25 3.21
C VAL A 128 7.05 -6.73 3.22
N ASN A 129 8.33 -7.03 3.44
CA ASN A 129 8.80 -8.41 3.47
C ASN A 129 8.27 -9.20 4.67
N ARG A 130 8.06 -8.54 5.81
CA ARG A 130 7.41 -9.17 6.97
C ARG A 130 5.97 -9.54 6.66
N LEU A 131 5.19 -8.64 6.07
CA LEU A 131 3.81 -8.92 5.64
C LEU A 131 3.76 -10.03 4.58
N ARG A 132 4.70 -10.07 3.61
CA ARG A 132 4.80 -11.18 2.65
C ARG A 132 5.02 -12.52 3.35
N LEU A 133 5.89 -12.56 4.35
CA LEU A 133 6.16 -13.77 5.13
C LEU A 133 4.94 -14.19 5.95
N GLU A 134 4.27 -13.25 6.60
CA GLU A 134 3.03 -13.49 7.34
C GLU A 134 1.91 -14.02 6.43
N ARG A 135 1.72 -13.39 5.26
CA ARG A 135 0.78 -13.84 4.22
C ARG A 135 1.10 -15.26 3.77
N HIS A 136 2.36 -15.54 3.44
CA HIS A 136 2.79 -16.88 3.04
C HIS A 136 2.59 -17.92 4.16
N ARG A 137 2.74 -17.55 5.43
CA ARG A 137 2.42 -18.43 6.57
C ARG A 137 0.92 -18.70 6.70
N ARG A 138 0.07 -17.68 6.52
CA ARG A 138 -1.40 -17.83 6.53
C ARG A 138 -1.87 -18.74 5.38
N LEU A 139 -1.36 -18.52 4.17
CA LEU A 139 -1.69 -19.36 3.00
C LEU A 139 -1.13 -20.79 3.11
N ARG A 140 -0.15 -21.04 3.98
CA ARG A 140 0.40 -22.38 4.24
C ARG A 140 -0.41 -23.21 5.24
N GLU A 141 -1.60 -22.78 5.67
CA GLU A 141 -2.50 -23.70 6.37
C GLU A 141 -2.73 -24.96 5.50
N PRO A 142 -2.49 -26.17 6.03
CA PRO A 142 -2.21 -27.35 5.22
C PRO A 142 -3.48 -28.07 4.74
N HIS A 143 -4.27 -27.44 3.87
CA HIS A 143 -5.46 -28.09 3.32
C HIS A 143 -5.62 -27.84 1.82
N LEU A 144 -5.62 -28.92 1.01
CA LEU A 144 -5.96 -29.09 -0.42
C LEU A 144 -5.48 -28.04 -1.47
N ALA A 145 -5.52 -26.76 -1.18
CA ALA A 145 -5.18 -25.64 -2.06
C ALA A 145 -3.75 -25.73 -2.62
N GLY A 146 -2.76 -26.07 -1.79
CA GLY A 146 -1.36 -26.19 -2.26
C GLY A 146 -1.14 -27.29 -3.30
N ALA A 147 -1.86 -28.41 -3.20
CA ALA A 147 -1.80 -29.48 -4.20
C ALA A 147 -2.53 -29.07 -5.49
N TYR A 148 -3.68 -28.40 -5.37
CA TYR A 148 -4.43 -27.86 -6.50
C TYR A 148 -3.62 -26.82 -7.28
N ASP A 149 -3.01 -25.84 -6.60
CA ASP A 149 -2.19 -24.80 -7.23
C ASP A 149 -0.96 -25.38 -7.91
N PHE A 150 -0.33 -26.39 -7.30
CA PHE A 150 0.79 -27.11 -7.91
C PHE A 150 0.38 -27.80 -9.22
N VAL A 151 -0.73 -28.53 -9.20
CA VAL A 151 -1.24 -29.25 -10.39
C VAL A 151 -1.68 -28.26 -11.46
N ARG A 152 -2.40 -27.20 -11.10
CA ARG A 152 -2.86 -26.15 -12.03
C ARG A 152 -1.68 -25.47 -12.70
N ALA A 153 -0.66 -25.06 -11.95
CA ALA A 153 0.55 -24.43 -12.52
C ALA A 153 1.26 -25.34 -13.52
N HIS A 154 1.30 -26.65 -13.29
CA HIS A 154 1.88 -27.61 -14.23
C HIS A 154 1.03 -27.80 -15.49
N ILE A 155 -0.31 -27.81 -15.36
CA ILE A 155 -1.22 -27.86 -16.51
C ILE A 155 -1.05 -26.60 -17.36
N ASP A 156 -1.03 -25.42 -16.74
CA ASP A 156 -0.85 -24.14 -17.43
C ASP A 156 0.51 -24.08 -18.14
N TRP A 157 1.58 -24.55 -17.50
CA TRP A 157 2.92 -24.61 -18.09
C TRP A 157 2.97 -25.55 -19.31
N ILE A 158 2.43 -26.76 -19.20
CA ILE A 158 2.38 -27.74 -20.30
C ILE A 158 1.53 -27.20 -21.44
N GLY A 159 0.36 -26.63 -21.14
CA GLY A 159 -0.56 -26.07 -22.13
C GLY A 159 0.08 -24.94 -22.92
N ASN A 160 0.76 -24.00 -22.25
CA ASN A 160 1.47 -22.91 -22.90
C ASN A 160 2.65 -23.41 -23.75
N ALA A 161 3.41 -24.41 -23.28
CA ALA A 161 4.50 -25.01 -24.07
C ALA A 161 3.98 -25.67 -25.36
N LEU A 162 2.89 -26.44 -25.26
CA LEU A 162 2.25 -27.07 -26.42
C LEU A 162 1.65 -26.05 -27.39
N ALA A 163 1.08 -24.96 -26.88
CA ALA A 163 0.54 -23.88 -27.71
C ALA A 163 1.64 -23.20 -28.54
N VAL A 164 2.81 -22.94 -27.95
CA VAL A 164 3.96 -22.36 -28.67
C VAL A 164 4.45 -23.30 -29.77
N GLU A 165 4.61 -24.59 -29.47
CA GLU A 165 5.01 -25.61 -30.45
C GLU A 165 3.98 -25.74 -31.59
N ALA A 166 2.69 -25.78 -31.27
CA ALA A 166 1.62 -25.83 -32.26
C ALA A 166 1.60 -24.58 -33.16
N THR A 167 1.83 -23.40 -32.57
CA THR A 167 1.88 -22.13 -33.31
C THR A 167 3.08 -22.10 -34.27
N TRP A 168 4.24 -22.58 -33.82
CA TRP A 168 5.43 -22.73 -34.66
C TRP A 168 5.21 -23.72 -35.80
N LEU A 169 4.60 -24.88 -35.52
CA LEU A 169 4.31 -25.90 -36.52
C LEU A 169 3.32 -25.39 -37.58
N LEU A 170 2.27 -24.67 -37.17
CA LEU A 170 1.28 -24.05 -38.06
C LEU A 170 1.91 -22.96 -38.93
N ALA A 171 2.81 -22.14 -38.38
CA ALA A 171 3.55 -21.15 -39.15
C ALA A 171 4.45 -21.81 -40.21
N LYS A 172 5.12 -22.92 -39.86
CA LYS A 172 5.95 -23.69 -40.79
C LYS A 172 5.12 -24.37 -41.89
N LEU A 173 3.95 -24.90 -41.55
CA LEU A 173 3.01 -25.48 -42.53
C LEU A 173 2.41 -24.41 -43.47
N ARG A 174 2.13 -23.20 -42.97
CA ARG A 174 1.71 -22.07 -43.82
C ARG A 174 2.82 -21.60 -44.77
N GLY A 175 4.07 -21.51 -44.29
CA GLY A 175 5.22 -21.14 -45.12
C GLY A 175 5.57 -22.17 -46.20
N LEU A 176 5.23 -23.45 -46.02
CA LEU A 176 5.40 -24.50 -47.05
C LEU A 176 4.31 -24.47 -48.15
N GLY A 177 3.29 -23.61 -48.01
CA GLY A 177 2.22 -23.42 -48.99
C GLY A 177 2.46 -22.29 -50.00
N GLU A 178 3.35 -21.34 -49.70
CA GLU A 178 3.58 -20.13 -50.53
C GLU A 178 4.67 -20.31 -51.61
N ASP A 179 5.50 -21.36 -51.54
CA ASP A 179 6.58 -21.62 -52.52
C ASP A 179 6.17 -22.56 -53.68
N ARG A 180 4.87 -22.72 -53.98
CA ARG A 180 4.38 -23.61 -55.07
C ARG A 180 3.31 -23.00 -56.01
N GLY A 181 3.35 -21.70 -56.28
CA GLY A 181 2.48 -21.06 -57.28
C GLY A 181 3.12 -19.87 -57.95
#